data_AF-A0A1F4M2Z8-F1
#
_entry.id   AF-A0A1F4M2Z8-F1
#
_cell.length_a   1.000
_cell.length_b   1.000
_cell.length_c   1.000
_cell.angle_alpha   90.00
_cell.angle_beta   90.00
_cell.angle_gamma   90.00
#
_symmetry.space_group_name_H-M   'P 1'
#
loop_
_entity.id
_entity.type
_entity.pdbx_description
1 polymer ?
#
loop_
_entity_poly.entity_id
_entity_poly.type
_entity_poly.pdbx_seq_one_letter_code
_entity_poly.pdbx_strand_id
1 'polypeptide(L)'
;MEFSGEYRIPARQQQVWDALNDPAVLQACIVGCKQLEKLSDTELFATVVATVGPISATFKGNVVLSDLDAPNGYTLTGQGQGGAAGFAKMAARVALSEVHNETVLKYVANAEIGGKLASVGSRLVQTVAKKNADDFFAAFARQLGGTGVKEAVASAPAAAPATQVPGAIMPVAATPARLFSSLGAPVPAWLVVFACGLGIALGYCFARLT
;
A
#
# COMPACT_ATOMS: atom_id res chain seq x y z
N MET A 1 -6.11 11.18 6.59
CA MET A 1 -6.71 9.83 6.78
C MET A 1 -5.62 8.92 7.29
N GLU A 2 -5.85 8.18 8.37
CA GLU A 2 -4.86 7.28 8.97
C GLU A 2 -5.15 5.81 8.64
N PHE A 3 -4.11 5.00 8.48
CA PHE A 3 -4.17 3.55 8.36
C PHE A 3 -2.89 2.93 8.91
N SER A 4 -3.03 1.74 9.48
CA SER A 4 -1.93 0.98 10.07
C SER A 4 -2.04 -0.48 9.68
N GLY A 5 -0.93 -1.21 9.75
CA GLY A 5 -0.91 -2.64 9.49
C GLY A 5 0.27 -3.34 10.14
N GLU A 6 0.15 -4.66 10.22
CA GLU A 6 1.19 -5.56 10.71
C GLU A 6 1.31 -6.76 9.77
N TYR A 7 2.53 -7.06 9.34
CA TYR A 7 2.84 -8.19 8.48
C TYR A 7 3.98 -9.03 9.06
N ARG A 8 3.83 -10.35 9.01
CA ARG A 8 4.88 -11.31 9.37
C ARG A 8 5.55 -11.82 8.11
N ILE A 9 6.83 -11.49 7.96
CA ILE A 9 7.64 -11.80 6.79
C ILE A 9 8.59 -12.93 7.18
N PRO A 10 8.55 -14.09 6.50
CA PRO A 10 9.36 -15.26 6.84
C PRO A 10 10.81 -15.11 6.34
N ALA A 11 11.49 -14.06 6.80
CA ALA A 11 12.88 -13.74 6.51
C ALA A 11 13.50 -12.97 7.69
N ARG A 12 14.83 -12.98 7.78
CA ARG A 12 15.55 -12.23 8.83
C ARG A 12 15.41 -10.73 8.66
N GLN A 13 15.50 -9.99 9.76
CA GLN A 13 15.28 -8.54 9.78
C GLN A 13 16.20 -7.80 8.79
N GLN A 14 17.48 -8.17 8.74
CA GLN A 14 18.42 -7.56 7.78
C GLN A 14 18.03 -7.82 6.33
N GLN A 15 17.58 -9.04 5.99
CA GLN A 15 17.16 -9.37 4.62
C GLN A 15 15.90 -8.58 4.22
N VAL A 16 14.97 -8.43 5.16
CA VAL A 16 13.77 -7.60 4.97
C VAL A 16 14.16 -6.14 4.78
N TRP A 17 15.07 -5.62 5.60
CA TRP A 17 15.60 -4.27 5.47
C TRP A 17 16.23 -4.04 4.09
N ASP A 18 17.15 -4.90 3.68
CA ASP A 18 17.87 -4.76 2.41
C ASP A 18 16.87 -4.78 1.23
N ALA A 19 15.90 -5.69 1.25
CA ALA A 19 14.89 -5.80 0.22
C ALA A 19 13.88 -4.65 0.20
N LEU A 20 13.54 -4.06 1.34
CA LEU A 20 12.70 -2.85 1.42
C LEU A 20 13.41 -1.61 0.85
N ASN A 21 14.73 -1.67 0.66
CA ASN A 21 15.56 -0.60 0.11
C ASN A 21 16.13 -0.95 -1.28
N ASP A 22 15.75 -2.09 -1.86
CA ASP A 22 16.15 -2.52 -3.20
C ASP A 22 15.09 -2.11 -4.25
N PRO A 23 15.41 -1.19 -5.19
CA PRO A 23 14.48 -0.77 -6.22
C PRO A 23 13.95 -1.91 -7.10
N ALA A 24 14.74 -2.94 -7.38
CA ALA A 24 14.30 -4.06 -8.21
C ALA A 24 13.23 -4.90 -7.48
N VAL A 25 13.44 -5.16 -6.19
CA VAL A 25 12.48 -5.87 -5.35
C VAL A 25 11.19 -5.06 -5.19
N LEU A 26 11.33 -3.78 -4.85
CA LEU A 26 10.17 -2.87 -4.71
C LEU A 26 9.36 -2.79 -6.01
N GLN A 27 10.01 -2.60 -7.16
CA GLN A 27 9.33 -2.53 -8.45
C GLN A 27 8.55 -3.82 -8.76
N ALA A 28 9.11 -4.99 -8.45
CA ALA A 28 8.45 -6.27 -8.67
C ALA A 28 7.23 -6.49 -7.74
N CYS A 29 7.19 -5.83 -6.59
CA CYS A 29 6.11 -5.97 -5.60
C CYS A 29 5.01 -4.92 -5.76
N ILE A 30 5.31 -3.75 -6.33
CA ILE A 30 4.34 -2.66 -6.52
C ILE A 30 3.51 -2.92 -7.79
N VAL A 31 2.28 -3.37 -7.63
CA VAL A 31 1.37 -3.57 -8.77
C VAL A 31 1.14 -2.24 -9.49
N GLY A 32 1.22 -2.26 -10.82
CA GLY A 32 1.03 -1.08 -11.67
C GLY A 32 2.28 -0.21 -11.81
N CYS A 33 3.39 -0.59 -11.16
CA CYS A 33 4.66 0.13 -11.28
C CYS A 33 5.18 0.04 -12.73
N LYS A 34 5.39 1.20 -13.35
CA LYS A 34 5.97 1.33 -14.69
C LYS A 34 7.45 1.66 -14.62
N GLN A 35 7.83 2.43 -13.60
CA GLN A 35 9.21 2.84 -13.35
C GLN A 35 9.38 3.05 -11.85
N LEU A 36 10.52 2.59 -11.33
CA LEU A 36 11.03 2.95 -10.01
C LEU A 36 12.54 3.21 -10.17
N GLU A 37 12.98 4.36 -9.69
CA GLU A 37 14.34 4.85 -9.84
C GLU A 37 14.84 5.33 -8.48
N LYS A 38 16.07 4.96 -8.12
CA LYS A 38 16.73 5.47 -6.92
C LYS A 38 17.51 6.73 -7.30
N LEU A 39 17.05 7.87 -6.82
CA LEU A 39 17.67 9.17 -7.07
C LEU A 39 18.85 9.43 -6.12
N SER A 40 18.74 8.95 -4.88
CA SER A 40 19.80 8.99 -3.86
C SER A 40 19.59 7.88 -2.83
N ASP A 41 20.43 7.81 -1.79
CA ASP A 41 20.24 6.85 -0.71
C ASP A 41 18.94 7.03 0.08
N THR A 42 18.37 8.22 0.04
CA THR A 42 17.12 8.56 0.74
C THR A 42 16.00 8.97 -0.20
N GLU A 43 16.24 8.98 -1.51
CA GLU A 43 15.26 9.46 -2.50
C GLU A 43 15.00 8.43 -3.59
N LEU A 44 13.73 8.15 -3.84
CA LEU A 44 13.25 7.32 -4.95
C LEU A 44 12.33 8.15 -5.84
N PHE A 45 12.12 7.74 -7.09
CA PHE A 45 11.07 8.25 -7.97
C PHE A 45 10.35 7.09 -8.62
N ALA A 46 9.03 7.18 -8.74
CA ALA A 46 8.25 6.17 -9.43
C ALA A 46 7.10 6.73 -10.26
N THR A 47 6.78 5.97 -11.31
CA THR A 47 5.60 6.15 -12.16
C THR A 47 4.71 4.93 -12.01
N VAL A 48 3.46 5.12 -11.58
CA VAL A 48 2.54 4.03 -11.27
C VAL A 48 1.15 4.29 -11.80
N VAL A 49 0.52 3.27 -12.36
CA VAL A 49 -0.88 3.33 -12.78
C VAL A 49 -1.77 2.83 -11.63
N ALA A 50 -2.65 3.69 -11.09
CA ALA A 50 -3.70 3.31 -10.14
C ALA A 50 -5.06 3.26 -10.81
N THR A 51 -5.92 2.43 -10.25
CA THR A 51 -7.36 2.57 -10.42
C THR A 51 -8.03 2.59 -9.04
N VAL A 52 -8.92 3.54 -8.81
CA VAL A 52 -9.75 3.63 -7.59
C VAL A 52 -11.18 3.87 -8.03
N GLY A 53 -12.01 2.84 -7.95
CA GLY A 53 -13.37 2.88 -8.50
C GLY A 53 -13.37 3.23 -9.99
N PRO A 54 -14.14 4.23 -10.45
CA PRO A 54 -14.20 4.62 -11.86
C PRO A 54 -12.99 5.44 -12.33
N ILE A 55 -12.06 5.81 -11.44
CA ILE A 55 -10.92 6.66 -11.77
C ILE A 55 -9.70 5.79 -12.02
N SER A 56 -9.16 5.83 -13.23
CA SER A 56 -7.84 5.28 -13.56
C SER A 56 -6.89 6.40 -13.97
N ALA A 57 -5.69 6.43 -13.40
CA ALA A 57 -4.71 7.45 -13.71
C ALA A 57 -3.27 6.97 -13.52
N THR A 58 -2.37 7.60 -14.27
CA THR A 58 -0.93 7.45 -14.08
C THR A 58 -0.44 8.53 -13.13
N PHE A 59 0.17 8.11 -12.04
CA PHE A 59 0.74 8.98 -11.03
C PHE A 59 2.25 8.95 -11.11
N LYS A 60 2.85 10.12 -10.93
CA LYS A 60 4.30 10.29 -10.88
C LYS A 60 4.72 10.95 -9.59
N GLY A 61 5.83 10.49 -9.05
CA GLY A 61 6.63 11.30 -8.15
C GLY A 61 7.70 10.56 -7.36
N ASN A 62 8.34 11.30 -6.47
CA ASN A 62 9.41 10.96 -5.53
C ASN A 62 9.02 10.25 -4.22
N VAL A 63 9.96 9.67 -3.46
CA VAL A 63 9.79 9.17 -2.09
C VAL A 63 10.98 9.64 -1.29
N VAL A 64 10.78 10.14 -0.06
CA VAL A 64 11.89 10.54 0.80
C VAL A 64 11.89 9.68 2.06
N LEU A 65 13.05 9.11 2.38
CA LEU A 65 13.30 8.35 3.61
C LEU A 65 13.96 9.29 4.64
N SER A 66 13.49 9.23 5.88
CA SER A 66 14.03 9.97 7.02
C SER A 66 14.04 9.09 8.27
N ASP A 67 14.70 9.56 9.33
CA ASP A 67 14.79 8.83 10.61
C ASP A 67 15.29 7.38 10.44
N LEU A 68 16.29 7.18 9.58
CA LEU A 68 16.87 5.87 9.29
C LEU A 68 17.51 5.28 10.55
N ASP A 69 17.02 4.12 10.97
CA ASP A 69 17.57 3.32 12.06
C ASP A 69 17.69 1.88 11.57
N ALA A 70 18.78 1.57 10.86
CA ALA A 70 18.96 0.26 10.23
C ALA A 70 19.35 -0.81 11.27
N PRO A 71 18.75 -2.03 11.24
CA PRO A 71 17.65 -2.52 10.40
C PRO A 71 16.26 -2.41 11.08
N ASN A 72 16.09 -1.48 12.01
CA ASN A 72 14.91 -1.35 12.88
C ASN A 72 13.74 -0.59 12.25
N GLY A 73 13.98 0.39 11.38
CA GLY A 73 12.90 1.14 10.75
C GLY A 73 13.28 2.51 10.20
N TYR A 74 12.28 3.22 9.70
CA TYR A 74 12.41 4.59 9.19
C TYR A 74 11.04 5.23 8.98
N THR A 75 11.05 6.54 8.77
CA THR A 75 9.90 7.30 8.29
C THR A 75 10.02 7.46 6.78
N LEU A 76 8.91 7.33 6.07
CA LEU A 76 8.82 7.72 4.68
C LEU A 76 7.80 8.86 4.50
N THR A 77 8.08 9.79 3.58
CA THR A 77 7.23 10.97 3.31
C THR A 77 7.08 11.21 1.82
N GLY A 78 5.93 11.80 1.45
CA GLY A 78 4.85 11.26 0.60
C GLY A 78 3.97 12.14 -0.27
N GLN A 79 3.74 11.84 -1.55
CA GLN A 79 2.89 12.59 -2.51
C GLN A 79 2.79 11.87 -3.88
N GLY A 80 2.14 12.45 -4.87
CA GLY A 80 2.04 11.91 -6.22
C GLY A 80 1.06 12.73 -7.03
N GLN A 81 1.39 13.02 -8.28
CA GLN A 81 0.56 13.81 -9.19
C GLN A 81 -0.06 12.90 -10.25
N GLY A 82 -1.39 12.85 -10.30
CA GLY A 82 -2.18 12.09 -11.29
C GLY A 82 -2.84 12.98 -12.34
N GLY A 83 -2.37 14.23 -12.50
CA GLY A 83 -2.95 15.21 -13.41
C GLY A 83 -4.41 15.52 -13.07
N ALA A 84 -5.31 15.34 -14.04
CA ALA A 84 -6.74 15.60 -13.86
C ALA A 84 -7.41 14.70 -12.81
N ALA A 85 -6.81 13.56 -12.46
CA ALA A 85 -7.30 12.70 -11.38
C ALA A 85 -7.04 13.30 -9.99
N GLY A 86 -6.08 14.21 -9.85
CA GLY A 86 -5.74 14.86 -8.59
C GLY A 86 -4.36 14.45 -8.06
N PHE A 87 -4.21 14.48 -6.74
CA PHE A 87 -2.95 14.20 -6.06
C PHE A 87 -3.18 13.37 -4.79
N ALA A 88 -2.12 12.71 -4.33
CA ALA A 88 -2.03 12.14 -3.00
C ALA A 88 -0.83 12.77 -2.28
N LYS A 89 -0.83 12.80 -0.93
CA LYS A 89 0.28 13.08 -0.01
C LYS A 89 0.23 12.14 1.17
N MET A 90 1.35 11.92 1.86
CA MET A 90 1.41 11.02 3.01
C MET A 90 2.65 11.20 3.92
N ALA A 91 2.54 10.71 5.17
CA ALA A 91 3.65 10.46 6.11
C ALA A 91 3.48 9.04 6.76
N ALA A 92 4.51 8.20 6.82
CA ALA A 92 4.40 6.83 7.33
C ALA A 92 5.63 6.42 8.11
N ARG A 93 5.42 5.75 9.24
CA ARG A 93 6.48 5.23 10.09
C ARG A 93 6.48 3.70 10.01
N VAL A 94 7.60 3.13 9.63
CA VAL A 94 7.81 1.68 9.53
C VAL A 94 8.73 1.23 10.67
N ALA A 95 8.36 0.15 11.33
CA ALA A 95 9.15 -0.51 12.36
C ALA A 95 9.27 -2.00 12.05
N LEU A 96 10.48 -2.53 12.15
CA LEU A 96 10.84 -3.93 11.97
C LEU A 96 11.29 -4.48 13.31
N SER A 97 10.85 -5.69 13.63
CA SER A 97 11.32 -6.43 14.80
C SER A 97 11.49 -7.89 14.46
N GLU A 98 12.60 -8.50 14.87
CA GLU A 98 12.83 -9.93 14.68
C GLU A 98 12.10 -10.77 15.73
N VAL A 99 11.41 -11.83 15.28
CA VAL A 99 10.64 -12.76 16.11
C VAL A 99 10.80 -14.18 15.55
N HIS A 100 11.47 -15.08 16.28
CA HIS A 100 11.63 -16.50 15.90
C HIS A 100 12.13 -16.72 14.46
N ASN A 101 13.13 -15.96 14.01
CA ASN A 101 13.67 -15.93 12.63
C ASN A 101 12.72 -15.39 11.55
N GLU A 102 11.58 -14.82 11.93
CA GLU A 102 10.72 -14.01 11.08
C GLU A 102 10.89 -12.53 11.43
N THR A 103 10.46 -11.66 10.52
CA THR A 103 10.39 -10.22 10.79
C THR A 103 8.94 -9.80 10.90
N VAL A 104 8.58 -9.16 12.01
CA VAL A 104 7.32 -8.45 12.15
C VAL A 104 7.54 -7.02 11.69
N LEU A 105 6.84 -6.64 10.62
CA LEU A 105 6.79 -5.27 10.11
C LEU A 105 5.49 -4.63 10.60
N LYS A 106 5.61 -3.48 11.26
CA LYS A 106 4.49 -2.61 11.65
C LYS A 106 4.62 -1.29 10.95
N TYR A 107 3.49 -0.71 10.57
CA TYR A 107 3.48 0.66 10.09
C TYR A 107 2.23 1.42 10.53
N VAL A 108 2.40 2.75 10.63
CA VAL A 108 1.32 3.72 10.76
C VAL A 108 1.53 4.77 9.68
N ALA A 109 0.51 5.03 8.89
CA ALA A 109 0.56 5.92 7.75
C ALA A 109 -0.62 6.90 7.78
N ASN A 110 -0.33 8.13 7.38
CA ASN A 110 -1.27 9.21 7.21
C ASN A 110 -1.25 9.62 5.75
N ALA A 111 -2.41 9.75 5.12
CA ALA A 111 -2.53 10.23 3.74
C ALA A 111 -3.56 11.36 3.59
N GLU A 112 -3.27 12.25 2.65
CA GLU A 112 -4.12 13.32 2.15
C GLU A 112 -4.36 13.07 0.65
N ILE A 113 -5.60 13.16 0.21
CA ILE A 113 -5.96 12.95 -1.19
C ILE A 113 -6.80 14.13 -1.64
N GLY A 114 -6.47 14.69 -2.79
CA GLY A 114 -7.15 15.84 -3.38
C GLY A 114 -7.54 15.63 -4.84
N GLY A 115 -8.31 16.57 -5.37
CA GLY A 115 -8.82 16.54 -6.75
C GLY A 115 -9.99 15.57 -6.93
N LYS A 116 -10.15 15.05 -8.16
CA LYS A 116 -11.25 14.12 -8.49
C LYS A 116 -11.14 12.81 -7.71
N LEU A 117 -9.94 12.40 -7.35
CA LEU A 117 -9.74 11.21 -6.53
C LEU A 117 -10.39 11.34 -5.15
N ALA A 118 -10.45 12.54 -4.58
CA ALA A 118 -11.12 12.76 -3.29
C ALA A 118 -12.64 12.51 -3.36
N SER A 119 -13.26 12.61 -4.54
CA SER A 119 -14.70 12.43 -4.70
C SER A 119 -15.16 10.96 -4.67
N VAL A 120 -14.22 10.00 -4.73
CA VAL A 120 -14.57 8.56 -4.66
C VAL A 120 -14.91 8.10 -3.24
N GLY A 121 -14.61 8.92 -2.23
CA GLY A 121 -14.88 8.67 -0.83
C GLY A 121 -13.77 7.90 -0.10
N SER A 122 -13.56 8.24 1.17
CA SER A 122 -12.47 7.69 2.01
C SER A 122 -12.53 6.18 2.18
N ARG A 123 -13.74 5.61 2.32
CA ARG A 123 -13.92 4.17 2.51
C ARG A 123 -13.38 3.34 1.34
N LEU A 124 -13.66 3.75 0.10
CA LEU A 124 -13.18 3.04 -1.08
C LEU A 124 -11.66 3.14 -1.19
N VAL A 125 -11.10 4.32 -0.94
CA VAL A 125 -9.65 4.53 -0.89
C VAL A 125 -9.00 3.61 0.13
N GLN A 126 -9.56 3.49 1.35
CA GLN A 126 -9.03 2.60 2.39
C GLN A 126 -9.06 1.13 1.98
N THR A 127 -10.18 0.67 1.39
CA THR A 127 -10.28 -0.72 0.90
C THR A 127 -9.22 -1.02 -0.15
N VAL A 128 -9.03 -0.10 -1.10
CA VAL A 128 -8.01 -0.23 -2.14
C VAL A 128 -6.62 -0.21 -1.49
N ALA A 129 -6.32 0.76 -0.64
CA ALA A 129 -5.05 0.85 0.10
C ALA A 129 -4.73 -0.43 0.88
N LYS A 130 -5.68 -1.01 1.62
CA LYS A 130 -5.45 -2.27 2.34
C LYS A 130 -5.13 -3.43 1.40
N LYS A 131 -5.97 -3.67 0.38
CA LYS A 131 -5.72 -4.73 -0.62
C LYS A 131 -4.34 -4.59 -1.26
N ASN A 132 -3.98 -3.35 -1.54
CA ASN A 132 -2.72 -2.96 -2.14
C ASN A 132 -1.51 -3.32 -1.26
N ALA A 133 -1.60 -3.07 0.04
CA ALA A 133 -0.61 -3.50 1.02
C ALA A 133 -0.48 -5.03 1.07
N ASP A 134 -1.62 -5.73 1.10
CA ASP A 134 -1.66 -7.19 1.15
C ASP A 134 -1.00 -7.80 -0.09
N ASP A 135 -1.31 -7.29 -1.28
CA ASP A 135 -0.72 -7.73 -2.55
C ASP A 135 0.79 -7.45 -2.59
N PHE A 136 1.23 -6.27 -2.10
CA PHE A 136 2.65 -5.91 -2.01
C PHE A 136 3.39 -6.89 -1.10
N PHE A 137 2.95 -7.08 0.14
CA PHE A 137 3.67 -7.93 1.08
C PHE A 137 3.62 -9.41 0.68
N ALA A 138 2.53 -9.86 0.06
CA ALA A 138 2.47 -11.20 -0.54
C ALA A 138 3.48 -11.38 -1.68
N ALA A 139 3.67 -10.38 -2.54
CA ALA A 139 4.74 -10.40 -3.55
C ALA A 139 6.14 -10.31 -2.91
N PHE A 140 6.29 -9.48 -1.90
CA PHE A 140 7.55 -9.25 -1.19
C PHE A 140 8.07 -10.50 -0.49
N ALA A 141 7.21 -11.22 0.24
CA ALA A 141 7.62 -12.49 0.84
C ALA A 141 8.02 -13.53 -0.19
N ARG A 142 7.37 -13.56 -1.37
CA ARG A 142 7.76 -14.43 -2.48
C ARG A 142 9.15 -14.07 -3.02
N GLN A 143 9.48 -12.78 -3.13
CA GLN A 143 10.82 -12.32 -3.53
C GLN A 143 11.90 -12.74 -2.53
N LEU A 144 11.55 -12.80 -1.25
CA LEU A 144 12.45 -13.25 -0.18
C LEU A 144 12.53 -14.79 -0.03
N GLY A 145 11.92 -15.55 -0.94
CA GLY A 145 11.92 -17.02 -0.91
C GLY A 145 10.90 -17.64 0.07
N GLY A 146 10.03 -16.83 0.66
CA GLY A 146 8.98 -17.26 1.56
C GLY A 146 7.71 -17.71 0.84
N THR A 147 7.17 -18.86 1.23
CA THR A 147 5.81 -19.29 0.85
C THR A 147 4.78 -18.76 1.85
N GLY A 148 4.44 -17.47 1.75
CA GLY A 148 3.27 -16.87 2.40
C GLY A 148 3.57 -15.87 3.53
N VAL A 149 2.91 -14.70 3.49
CA VAL A 149 2.81 -13.75 4.61
C VAL A 149 1.63 -14.13 5.48
N LYS A 150 1.83 -14.16 6.79
CA LYS A 150 0.72 -14.31 7.75
C LYS A 150 0.31 -12.91 8.20
N GLU A 151 -0.81 -12.41 7.68
CA GLU A 151 -1.44 -11.20 8.22
C GLU A 151 -1.92 -11.52 9.64
N ALA A 152 -1.30 -10.88 10.64
CA ALA A 152 -1.82 -10.92 12.01
C ALA A 152 -2.93 -9.87 12.07
N VAL A 153 -4.17 -10.31 11.85
CA VAL A 153 -5.36 -9.47 11.98
C VAL A 153 -5.48 -9.01 13.43
N ALA A 154 -4.97 -7.84 13.75
CA ALA A 154 -5.37 -7.10 14.93
C ALA A 154 -6.57 -6.23 14.56
N SER A 155 -7.74 -6.85 14.46
CA SER A 155 -9.02 -6.15 14.55
C SER A 155 -9.99 -6.87 15.49
N ALA A 156 -10.25 -6.18 16.62
CA ALA A 156 -11.42 -6.24 17.50
C ALA A 156 -11.45 -7.33 18.60
N PRO A 157 -12.17 -7.07 19.72
CA PRO A 157 -13.63 -7.17 19.63
C PRO A 157 -14.40 -5.97 20.21
N ALA A 158 -15.38 -5.52 19.44
CA ALA A 158 -16.62 -5.00 20.00
C ALA A 158 -17.30 -6.12 20.81
N ALA A 159 -17.64 -5.84 22.06
CA ALA A 159 -18.55 -6.67 22.87
C ALA A 159 -20.00 -6.38 22.39
N ALA A 160 -20.70 -7.34 21.76
CA ALA A 160 -21.46 -8.48 22.30
C ALA A 160 -22.97 -8.12 22.50
N PRO A 161 -23.91 -9.08 22.63
CA PRO A 161 -24.71 -9.60 21.51
C PRO A 161 -26.24 -9.60 21.77
N ALA A 162 -27.07 -9.89 20.76
CA ALA A 162 -28.46 -10.32 20.96
C ALA A 162 -28.91 -11.35 19.89
N THR A 163 -28.84 -12.62 20.31
CA THR A 163 -29.79 -13.73 20.19
C THR A 163 -30.62 -13.92 18.90
N GLN A 164 -30.39 -15.06 18.22
CA GLN A 164 -31.24 -15.70 17.19
C GLN A 164 -32.32 -16.60 17.87
N VAL A 165 -33.49 -16.96 17.31
CA VAL A 165 -33.84 -17.91 16.20
C VAL A 165 -35.41 -18.10 16.20
N PRO A 166 -36.08 -18.99 15.41
CA PRO A 166 -36.09 -19.28 13.95
C PRO A 166 -37.52 -19.43 13.35
N GLY A 167 -37.67 -19.60 12.01
CA GLY A 167 -38.95 -20.01 11.41
C GLY A 167 -38.94 -20.42 9.92
N ALA A 168 -38.81 -21.73 9.69
CA ALA A 168 -39.53 -22.61 8.73
C ALA A 168 -39.53 -22.41 7.17
N ILE A 169 -38.88 -23.39 6.50
CA ILE A 169 -39.24 -24.25 5.30
C ILE A 169 -39.59 -23.67 3.90
N MET A 170 -39.15 -24.44 2.87
CA MET A 170 -38.99 -24.22 1.41
C MET A 170 -40.27 -24.50 0.54
N PRO A 171 -40.28 -24.72 -0.82
CA PRO A 171 -39.27 -24.62 -1.92
C PRO A 171 -39.80 -24.10 -3.33
N VAL A 172 -38.96 -24.25 -4.38
CA VAL A 172 -39.24 -24.38 -5.85
C VAL A 172 -39.23 -23.12 -6.75
N ALA A 173 -38.27 -23.04 -7.69
CA ALA A 173 -38.49 -23.15 -9.16
C ALA A 173 -37.26 -22.77 -10.03
N ALA A 174 -37.01 -23.62 -11.03
CA ALA A 174 -36.16 -23.61 -12.23
C ALA A 174 -36.04 -22.27 -13.03
N THR A 175 -34.84 -21.82 -13.49
CA THR A 175 -34.15 -22.04 -14.82
C THR A 175 -34.26 -20.80 -15.76
N PRO A 176 -33.37 -20.51 -16.75
CA PRO A 176 -31.90 -20.59 -16.89
C PRO A 176 -31.26 -19.23 -17.32
N ALA A 177 -30.04 -19.31 -17.87
CA ALA A 177 -29.33 -18.35 -18.74
C ALA A 177 -28.15 -17.61 -18.08
N ARG A 178 -27.04 -18.35 -18.00
CA ARG A 178 -25.70 -17.76 -18.00
C ARG A 178 -25.46 -17.12 -19.35
N LEU A 179 -25.09 -15.84 -19.37
CA LEU A 179 -24.14 -15.23 -20.30
C LEU A 179 -23.85 -13.83 -19.77
N PHE A 180 -22.75 -13.66 -19.05
CA PHE A 180 -21.95 -12.44 -19.11
C PHE A 180 -20.51 -12.80 -18.76
N SER A 181 -19.75 -13.09 -19.81
CA SER A 181 -18.31 -12.91 -19.80
C SER A 181 -18.01 -11.42 -19.78
N SER A 182 -17.17 -10.95 -18.87
CA SER A 182 -16.11 -10.00 -19.23
C SER A 182 -15.07 -9.90 -18.10
N LEU A 183 -13.90 -10.43 -18.44
CA LEU A 183 -12.56 -10.00 -18.07
C LEU A 183 -12.43 -9.25 -16.73
N GLY A 184 -12.14 -10.02 -15.69
CA GLY A 184 -11.42 -9.50 -14.53
C GLY A 184 -9.99 -9.14 -14.93
N ALA A 185 -9.63 -7.87 -14.76
CA ALA A 185 -8.25 -7.43 -14.65
C ALA A 185 -8.08 -6.80 -13.26
N PRO A 186 -7.05 -7.17 -12.49
CA PRO A 186 -6.87 -6.69 -11.12
C PRO A 186 -6.36 -5.25 -11.11
N VAL A 187 -6.93 -4.46 -10.20
CA VAL A 187 -6.68 -3.03 -10.00
C VAL A 187 -5.57 -2.81 -8.94
N PRO A 188 -4.58 -1.91 -9.15
CA PRO A 188 -3.25 -2.02 -8.51
C PRO A 188 -2.97 -1.29 -7.19
N ALA A 189 -1.78 -1.63 -6.66
CA ALA A 189 -1.39 -1.93 -5.28
C ALA A 189 -0.62 -0.85 -4.50
N TRP A 190 -0.72 0.43 -4.85
CA TRP A 190 0.32 1.38 -4.43
C TRP A 190 -0.13 2.53 -3.53
N LEU A 191 -1.40 2.65 -3.17
CA LEU A 191 -1.81 3.56 -2.09
C LEU A 191 -1.29 3.19 -0.69
N VAL A 192 -0.55 2.09 -0.51
CA VAL A 192 0.21 1.82 0.75
C VAL A 192 1.73 1.95 0.58
N VAL A 193 2.25 1.92 -0.66
CA VAL A 193 3.68 2.17 -0.94
C VAL A 193 3.95 3.62 -1.35
N PHE A 194 3.00 4.33 -1.96
CA PHE A 194 3.00 5.80 -2.13
C PHE A 194 2.16 6.52 -1.09
N ALA A 195 1.50 5.78 -0.20
CA ALA A 195 1.31 6.25 1.16
C ALA A 195 2.62 6.20 1.97
N CYS A 196 3.79 6.05 1.30
CA CYS A 196 5.16 6.16 1.82
C CYS A 196 6.10 7.19 1.11
N GLY A 197 5.79 7.90 0.01
CA GLY A 197 6.81 8.79 -0.60
C GLY A 197 6.38 9.97 -1.48
N LEU A 198 6.97 11.18 -1.31
CA LEU A 198 7.08 12.51 -1.98
C LEU A 198 6.92 13.71 -1.00
N GLY A 199 8.00 14.46 -0.84
CA GLY A 199 7.99 15.90 -0.59
C GLY A 199 9.41 16.32 -0.25
N ILE A 200 10.09 17.28 -0.86
CA ILE A 200 9.77 18.35 -1.82
C ILE A 200 11.09 18.68 -2.55
N ALA A 201 11.06 19.01 -3.84
CA ALA A 201 12.14 19.77 -4.49
C ALA A 201 11.57 20.86 -5.42
N LEU A 202 11.13 21.96 -4.82
CA LEU A 202 10.93 23.26 -5.50
C LEU A 202 11.44 24.44 -4.64
N GLY A 203 12.31 24.19 -3.65
CA GLY A 203 12.84 25.22 -2.74
C GLY A 203 14.35 25.48 -2.83
N TYR A 204 15.15 24.62 -3.47
CA TYR A 204 16.62 24.67 -3.34
C TYR A 204 17.38 25.41 -4.46
N CYS A 205 16.70 25.92 -5.50
CA CYS A 205 17.36 26.70 -6.57
C CYS A 205 17.31 28.22 -6.40
N PHE A 206 16.66 28.77 -5.35
CA PHE A 206 16.59 30.23 -5.15
C PHE A 206 17.47 30.78 -4.01
N ALA A 207 18.18 29.93 -3.26
CA ALA A 207 19.02 30.34 -2.13
C ALA A 207 20.55 30.29 -2.43
N ARG A 208 20.96 30.17 -3.70
CA ARG A 208 22.38 30.22 -4.10
C ARG A 208 22.74 31.37 -5.05
N LEU A 209 21.86 32.36 -5.16
CA LEU A 209 22.06 33.60 -5.92
C LEU A 209 21.66 34.81 -5.08
N THR A 210 22.23 34.91 -3.88
CA THR A 210 22.53 36.16 -3.15
C THR A 210 23.65 35.87 -2.16
#